data_AF-E2S7H4-F1
#
_entry.id   AF-E2S7H4-F1
#
_cell.length_a   1.000
_cell.length_b   1.000
_cell.length_c   1.000
_cell.angle_alpha   90.00
_cell.angle_beta   90.00
_cell.angle_gamma   90.00
#
_symmetry.space_group_name_H-M   'P 1'
#
loop_
_entity.id
_entity.type
_entity.pdbx_description
1 polymer ?
#
loop_
_entity_poly.entity_id
_entity_poly.type
_entity_poly.pdbx_seq_one_letter_code
_entity_poly.pdbx_strand_id
1 'polypeptide(L)'
;MVTGSKKRGFYLPEDVGIKPDLGNEILEWTRDFQHNFLDKPDSFHQRPLWKDQFDRFRWYEVGWDITYNLRDSLPSVQVVPQFSQFVFSINERRENFGKKPLCLPGDKREGHVCISDVRNEE
;
A
#
# COMPACT_ATOMS: atom_id res chain seq x y z
N MET A 1 -19.20 3.34 33.30
CA MET A 1 -17.97 3.41 34.14
C MET A 1 -16.89 2.64 33.42
N VAL A 2 -15.91 3.33 32.83
CA VAL A 2 -14.75 2.68 32.22
C VAL A 2 -13.75 2.43 33.34
N THR A 3 -13.64 1.18 33.77
CA THR A 3 -12.64 0.74 34.75
C THR A 3 -11.26 0.89 34.11
N GLY A 4 -10.42 1.73 34.73
CA GLY A 4 -9.10 2.08 34.23
C GLY A 4 -8.22 0.85 33.98
N SER A 5 -7.72 0.74 32.76
CA SER A 5 -6.61 -0.17 32.45
C SER A 5 -5.29 0.56 32.69
N LYS A 6 -4.37 -0.08 33.40
CA LYS A 6 -3.01 0.41 33.69
C LYS A 6 -2.38 0.97 32.41
N LYS A 7 -1.75 2.15 32.50
CA LYS A 7 -1.00 2.82 31.42
C LYS A 7 0.04 1.87 30.79
N ARG A 8 -0.37 1.07 29.80
CA ARG A 8 0.57 0.55 28.81
C ARG A 8 0.89 1.70 27.88
N GLY A 9 2.19 1.94 27.63
CA GLY A 9 2.66 2.95 26.66
C GLY A 9 2.48 2.53 25.21
N PHE A 10 1.80 1.41 24.96
CA PHE A 10 1.54 0.84 23.65
C PHE A 10 0.18 0.13 23.66
N TYR A 11 -0.43 0.03 22.49
CA TYR A 11 -1.66 -0.72 22.24
C TYR A 11 -1.33 -1.98 21.44
N LEU A 12 -1.95 -3.09 21.80
CA LEU A 12 -1.96 -4.32 21.01
C LEU A 12 -3.02 -4.23 19.92
N PRO A 13 -2.93 -5.04 18.85
CA PRO A 13 -3.97 -5.10 17.81
C PRO A 13 -5.38 -5.33 18.38
N GLU A 14 -5.49 -6.17 19.40
CA GLU A 14 -6.75 -6.45 20.12
C GLU A 14 -7.32 -5.22 20.82
N ASP A 15 -6.46 -4.34 21.35
CA ASP A 15 -6.87 -3.10 22.03
C ASP A 15 -7.52 -2.10 21.05
N VAL A 16 -7.27 -2.25 19.75
CA VAL A 16 -7.88 -1.44 18.67
C VAL A 16 -8.92 -2.22 17.86
N GLY A 17 -9.36 -3.38 18.34
CA GLY A 17 -10.44 -4.17 17.72
C GLY A 17 -10.02 -5.09 16.58
N ILE A 18 -8.72 -5.31 16.37
CA ILE A 18 -8.23 -6.27 15.38
C ILE A 18 -8.24 -7.67 16.02
N LYS A 19 -8.99 -8.59 15.39
CA LYS A 19 -9.09 -9.98 15.85
C LYS A 19 -7.74 -10.70 15.71
N PRO A 20 -7.41 -11.67 16.58
CA PRO A 20 -6.14 -12.40 16.54
C PRO A 20 -5.80 -12.99 15.16
N ASP A 21 -6.78 -13.60 14.48
CA ASP A 21 -6.56 -14.21 13.16
C ASP A 21 -6.12 -13.18 12.11
N LEU A 22 -6.82 -12.04 12.05
CA LEU A 22 -6.47 -10.93 11.16
C LEU A 22 -5.12 -10.31 11.55
N GLY A 23 -4.81 -10.24 12.85
CA GLY A 23 -3.51 -9.81 13.35
C GLY A 23 -2.38 -10.71 12.86
N ASN A 24 -2.56 -12.03 12.91
CA ASN A 24 -1.60 -13.01 12.41
C ASN A 24 -1.42 -12.90 10.90
N GLU A 25 -2.51 -12.74 10.15
CA GLU A 25 -2.48 -12.56 8.70
C GLU A 25 -1.69 -11.30 8.30
N ILE A 26 -1.90 -10.18 9.00
CA ILE A 26 -1.12 -8.94 8.80
C ILE A 26 0.36 -9.17 9.10
N LEU A 27 0.70 -9.92 10.15
CA LEU A 27 2.08 -10.22 10.52
C LEU A 27 2.77 -11.09 9.46
N GLU A 28 2.10 -12.11 8.93
CA GLU A 28 2.62 -12.96 7.86
C GLU A 28 2.82 -12.16 6.57
N TRP A 29 1.81 -11.39 6.16
CA TRP A 29 1.88 -10.52 4.99
C TRP A 29 3.01 -9.48 5.09
N THR A 30 3.23 -8.92 6.28
CA THR A 30 4.35 -7.99 6.54
C THR A 30 5.70 -8.71 6.53
N ARG A 31 5.75 -9.94 7.06
CA ARG A 31 6.96 -10.77 7.03
C ARG A 31 7.35 -11.10 5.58
N ASP A 32 6.39 -11.47 4.74
CA ASP A 32 6.64 -11.73 3.32
C ASP A 32 7.23 -10.52 2.61
N PHE A 33 6.71 -9.32 2.87
CA PHE A 33 7.28 -8.08 2.37
C PHE A 33 8.74 -7.91 2.81
N GLN A 34 9.01 -8.02 4.13
CA GLN A 34 10.36 -7.81 4.68
C GLN A 34 11.40 -8.79 4.12
N HIS A 35 11.00 -10.03 3.82
CA HIS A 35 11.93 -11.04 3.33
C HIS A 35 12.14 -11.00 1.82
N ASN A 36 11.16 -10.50 1.06
CA ASN A 36 11.15 -10.64 -0.40
C ASN A 36 11.21 -9.33 -1.17
N PHE A 37 10.85 -8.19 -0.58
CA PHE A 37 11.01 -6.89 -1.21
C PHE A 37 12.48 -6.52 -1.31
N LEU A 38 12.92 -6.00 -2.46
CA LEU A 38 14.31 -5.63 -2.69
C LEU A 38 14.49 -4.12 -2.76
N ASP A 39 13.81 -3.47 -3.71
CA ASP A 39 14.02 -2.04 -3.96
C ASP A 39 12.84 -1.41 -4.72
N LYS A 40 12.72 -0.08 -4.61
CA LYS A 40 11.79 0.74 -5.39
C LYS A 40 12.60 1.67 -6.32
N PRO A 41 12.67 1.37 -7.63
CA PRO A 41 13.40 2.20 -8.57
C PRO A 41 12.88 3.64 -8.61
N ASP A 42 13.78 4.60 -8.80
CA ASP A 42 13.45 5.99 -9.07
C ASP A 42 13.05 6.17 -10.55
N SER A 43 11.86 5.68 -10.89
CA SER A 43 11.33 5.68 -12.26
C SER A 43 9.81 5.71 -12.28
N PHE A 44 9.23 6.37 -13.29
CA PHE A 44 7.78 6.36 -13.48
C PHE A 44 7.24 5.05 -14.06
N HIS A 45 8.08 4.31 -14.79
CA HIS A 45 7.67 3.15 -15.59
C HIS A 45 8.13 1.82 -15.00
N GLN A 46 9.21 1.82 -14.22
CA GLN A 46 9.72 0.57 -13.65
C GLN A 46 8.88 0.16 -12.44
N ARG A 47 8.56 -1.12 -12.39
CA ARG A 47 7.93 -1.73 -11.21
C ARG A 47 8.96 -1.92 -10.10
N PRO A 48 8.55 -1.92 -8.84
CA PRO A 48 9.41 -2.30 -7.72
C PRO A 48 9.95 -3.73 -7.85
N LEU A 49 11.14 -3.93 -7.29
CA LEU A 49 11.91 -5.16 -7.36
C LEU A 49 11.60 -6.05 -6.16
N TRP A 50 11.41 -7.32 -6.45
CA TRP A 50 11.20 -8.39 -5.49
C TRP A 50 12.19 -9.51 -5.78
N LYS A 51 12.44 -10.38 -4.79
CA LYS A 51 13.19 -11.62 -5.00
C LYS A 51 12.60 -12.41 -6.16
N ASP A 52 13.49 -13.06 -6.90
CA ASP A 52 13.09 -13.89 -8.02
C ASP A 52 12.10 -14.97 -7.55
N GLN A 53 11.11 -15.27 -8.40
CA GLN A 53 10.03 -16.24 -8.14
C GLN A 53 9.04 -15.89 -7.01
N PHE A 54 9.24 -14.80 -6.26
CA PHE A 54 8.22 -14.36 -5.29
C PHE A 54 7.01 -13.76 -6.02
N ASP A 55 5.83 -14.27 -5.71
CA ASP A 55 4.58 -13.80 -6.31
C ASP A 55 4.09 -12.50 -5.64
N ARG A 56 4.63 -11.38 -6.12
CA ARG A 56 4.22 -10.04 -5.69
C ARG A 56 2.75 -9.72 -5.97
N PHE A 57 2.13 -10.35 -6.97
CA PHE A 57 0.72 -10.10 -7.29
C PHE A 57 -0.18 -10.85 -6.33
N ARG A 58 0.20 -12.06 -5.94
CA ARG A 58 -0.49 -12.75 -4.85
C ARG A 58 -0.37 -11.99 -3.54
N TRP A 59 0.81 -11.46 -3.21
CA TRP A 59 0.99 -10.60 -2.03
C TRP A 59 0.11 -9.34 -2.08
N TYR A 60 -0.07 -8.75 -3.28
CA TYR A 60 -0.96 -7.62 -3.49
C TYR A 60 -2.43 -7.96 -3.24
N GLU A 61 -2.89 -9.11 -3.73
CA GLU A 61 -4.26 -9.61 -3.51
C GLU A 61 -4.54 -9.82 -2.02
N VAL A 62 -3.62 -10.49 -1.31
CA VAL A 62 -3.74 -10.71 0.15
C VAL A 62 -3.82 -9.37 0.89
N GLY A 63 -3.06 -8.35 0.47
CA GLY A 63 -3.15 -7.01 1.05
C GLY A 63 -4.54 -6.38 0.91
N TRP A 64 -5.25 -6.67 -0.19
CA TRP A 64 -6.64 -6.23 -0.37
C TRP A 64 -7.60 -7.00 0.52
N ASP A 65 -7.46 -8.32 0.63
CA ASP A 65 -8.29 -9.14 1.52
C ASP A 65 -8.18 -8.66 2.97
N ILE A 66 -6.95 -8.41 3.46
CA ILE A 66 -6.67 -7.79 4.76
C ILE A 66 -7.37 -6.42 4.87
N THR A 67 -7.28 -5.58 3.84
CA THR A 67 -7.88 -4.24 3.83
C THR A 67 -9.40 -4.31 3.96
N TYR A 68 -10.05 -5.25 3.27
CA TYR A 68 -11.50 -5.46 3.37
C TYR A 68 -11.89 -5.95 4.77
N ASN A 69 -11.14 -6.92 5.32
CA ASN A 69 -11.38 -7.43 6.67
C ASN A 69 -11.21 -6.34 7.75
N LEU A 70 -10.24 -5.45 7.60
CA LEU A 70 -10.04 -4.31 8.49
C LEU A 70 -11.21 -3.32 8.42
N ARG A 71 -11.71 -3.01 7.22
CA ARG A 71 -12.87 -2.11 7.03
C ARG A 71 -14.15 -2.67 7.64
N ASP A 72 -14.36 -3.97 7.50
CA ASP A 72 -15.50 -4.66 8.10
C ASP A 72 -15.41 -4.67 9.63
N SER A 73 -14.22 -4.95 10.17
CA SER A 73 -14.00 -5.03 11.62
C SER A 73 -14.00 -3.65 12.30
N LEU A 74 -13.63 -2.59 11.57
CA LEU A 74 -13.46 -1.23 12.09
C LEU A 74 -14.28 -0.22 11.27
N PRO A 75 -15.63 -0.28 11.29
CA PRO A 75 -16.48 0.53 10.42
C PRO A 75 -16.40 2.04 10.69
N SER A 76 -15.93 2.44 11.89
CA SER A 76 -15.71 3.85 12.25
C SER A 76 -14.31 4.35 11.88
N VAL A 77 -13.46 3.51 11.28
CA VAL A 77 -12.07 3.85 10.95
C VAL A 77 -11.90 3.89 9.43
N GLN A 78 -11.26 4.94 8.94
CA GLN A 78 -10.88 5.00 7.53
C GLN A 78 -9.61 4.18 7.28
N VAL A 79 -9.75 3.05 6.59
CA VAL A 79 -8.62 2.22 6.17
C VAL A 79 -8.18 2.60 4.75
N VAL A 80 -6.97 3.16 4.64
CA VAL A 80 -6.38 3.64 3.38
C VAL A 80 -5.22 2.73 2.96
N PRO A 81 -5.39 1.87 1.93
CA PRO A 81 -4.31 1.02 1.45
C PRO A 81 -3.25 1.83 0.70
N GLN A 82 -1.98 1.60 1.04
CA GLN A 82 -0.83 2.28 0.43
C GLN A 82 0.18 1.31 -0.19
N PHE A 83 -0.13 0.01 -0.24
CA PHE A 83 0.82 -1.04 -0.64
C PHE A 83 0.92 -1.25 -2.16
N SER A 84 0.01 -0.70 -2.96
CA SER A 84 0.07 -0.80 -4.43
C SER A 84 1.38 -0.26 -5.01
N GLN A 85 2.01 0.70 -4.34
CA GLN A 85 3.28 1.29 -4.72
C GLN A 85 4.48 0.34 -4.64
N PHE A 86 4.31 -0.83 -4.02
CA PHE A 86 5.32 -1.87 -3.93
C PHE A 86 5.17 -2.93 -5.02
N VAL A 87 4.14 -2.83 -5.88
CA VAL A 87 3.84 -3.85 -6.91
C VAL A 87 3.84 -3.22 -8.30
N PHE A 88 3.23 -2.05 -8.42
CA PHE A 88 3.06 -1.34 -9.68
C PHE A 88 3.98 -0.13 -9.77
N SER A 89 4.39 0.20 -11.00
CA SER A 89 5.06 1.46 -11.30
C SER A 89 4.16 2.67 -10.98
N ILE A 90 4.73 3.87 -11.00
CA ILE A 90 3.95 5.10 -10.79
C ILE A 90 2.88 5.26 -11.88
N ASN A 91 3.24 5.00 -13.14
CA ASN A 91 2.32 5.19 -14.26
C ASN A 91 1.22 4.14 -14.28
N GLU A 92 1.52 2.88 -14.00
CA GLU A 92 0.48 1.85 -13.87
C GLU A 92 -0.53 2.19 -12.78
N ARG A 93 -0.07 2.70 -11.63
CA ARG A 93 -0.99 3.14 -10.58
C ARG A 93 -1.88 4.28 -11.06
N ARG A 94 -1.31 5.28 -11.75
CA ARG A 94 -2.09 6.40 -12.29
C ARG A 94 -3.13 5.93 -13.28
N GLU A 95 -2.74 5.06 -14.20
CA GLU A 95 -3.64 4.48 -15.20
C GLU A 95 -4.76 3.68 -14.55
N ASN A 96 -4.45 2.89 -13.51
CA ASN A 96 -5.46 2.18 -12.71
C ASN A 96 -6.46 3.13 -12.00
N PHE A 97 -6.06 4.37 -11.75
CA PHE A 97 -6.94 5.43 -11.22
C PHE A 97 -7.56 6.31 -12.31
N GLY A 98 -7.46 5.93 -13.59
CA GLY A 98 -7.98 6.71 -14.72
C GLY A 98 -7.21 8.01 -14.97
N LYS A 99 -6.01 8.16 -14.40
CA LYS A 99 -5.14 9.32 -14.59
C LYS A 99 -4.15 9.05 -15.71
N LYS A 100 -3.80 10.10 -16.46
CA LYS A 100 -2.76 10.02 -17.49
C LYS A 100 -1.38 9.71 -16.89
N PRO A 101 -0.53 8.90 -17.56
CA PRO A 101 0.82 8.59 -17.11
C PRO A 101 1.71 9.86 -17.06
N LEU A 102 2.76 9.82 -16.25
CA LEU A 102 3.73 10.89 -16.08
C LEU A 102 4.93 10.76 -17.02
N CYS A 103 5.45 11.90 -17.42
CA CYS A 103 6.77 12.05 -18.03
C CYS A 103 7.60 13.12 -17.30
N LEU A 104 8.91 13.08 -17.51
CA LEU A 104 9.84 14.09 -16.99
C LEU A 104 9.69 15.43 -17.74
N PRO A 105 10.10 16.55 -17.14
CA PRO A 105 10.19 17.83 -17.84
C PRO A 105 11.04 17.72 -19.10
N GLY A 106 10.50 18.20 -20.22
CA GLY A 106 11.15 18.14 -21.53
C GLY A 106 10.91 16.85 -22.32
N ASP A 107 10.45 15.76 -21.70
CA ASP A 107 10.10 14.51 -22.38
C ASP A 107 8.64 14.57 -22.87
N LYS A 108 8.42 15.21 -24.03
CA LYS A 108 7.08 15.36 -24.63
C LYS A 108 6.63 14.04 -25.26
N ARG A 109 5.95 13.21 -24.46
CA ARG A 109 5.28 12.00 -24.94
C ARG A 109 3.78 12.23 -25.08
N GLU A 110 3.24 11.79 -26.21
CA GLU A 110 1.80 11.84 -26.44
C GLU A 110 1.05 11.06 -25.34
N GLY A 111 -0.07 11.61 -24.89
CA GLY A 111 -0.89 11.02 -23.83
C GLY A 111 -0.33 11.13 -22.40
N HIS A 112 0.88 11.66 -22.21
CA HIS A 112 1.50 11.83 -20.88
C HIS A 112 1.32 13.26 -20.34
N VAL A 113 1.40 13.41 -19.01
CA VAL A 113 1.41 14.71 -18.32
C VAL A 113 2.79 14.92 -17.70
N CYS A 114 3.33 16.13 -17.82
CA CYS A 114 4.61 16.44 -17.20
C CYS A 114 4.48 16.50 -15.67
N ILE A 115 5.44 15.92 -14.94
CA ILE A 115 5.41 15.96 -13.47
C ILE A 115 5.42 17.39 -12.90
N SER A 116 5.98 18.38 -13.61
CA SER A 116 5.93 19.79 -13.20
C SER A 116 4.51 20.35 -13.13
N ASP A 117 3.63 19.83 -13.97
CA ASP A 117 2.28 20.39 -14.16
C ASP A 117 1.31 19.80 -13.14
N VAL A 118 1.59 18.58 -12.65
CA VAL A 118 0.76 17.87 -11.67
C VAL A 118 0.82 18.48 -10.27
N ARG A 119 1.95 19.10 -9.90
CA ARG A 119 2.10 19.74 -8.58
C ARG A 119 1.23 21.00 -8.39
N ASN A 120 0.64 21.50 -9.47
CA ASN A 120 -0.17 22.73 -9.44
C ASN A 120 -1.68 22.46 -9.35
N GLU A 121 -2.10 21.19 -9.25
CA GLU A 121 -3.52 20.76 -9.25
C GLU A 121 -3.99 20.15 -7.90
N GLU A 122 -3.12 20.06 -6.89
CA GLU A 122 -3.46 19.65 -5.51
C GLU A 122 -3.57 20.86 -4.57
#